data_AF-R5BIT6-F1
#
_entry.id   AF-R5BIT6-F1
#
_cell.length_a   1.000
_cell.length_b   1.000
_cell.length_c   1.000
_cell.angle_alpha   90.00
_cell.angle_beta   90.00
_cell.angle_gamma   90.00
#
_symmetry.space_group_name_H-M   'P 1'
#
loop_
_entity.id
_entity.type
_entity.pdbx_description
1 polymer ?
#
loop_
_entity_poly.entity_id
_entity_poly.type
_entity_poly.pdbx_seq_one_letter_code
_entity_poly.pdbx_strand_id
1 'polypeptide(L)'
;MENQQDILKTVIDGLVYIPTKDMIVKPLEDEYVEKEIIKPVETGKKDENGYDINDTETVKEKVLTTFRKGIVLRLPSGYQWQDENNHPEVGDVVAYPRKASIDFDLFKDSQLINPYNVVAFVKGEKYFKD
;
A
#
# COMPACT_ATOMS: atom_id res chain seq x y z
N MET A 1 8.22 8.87 22.79
CA MET A 1 8.60 9.73 21.64
C MET A 1 10.07 9.53 21.23
N GLU A 2 10.96 9.23 22.17
CA GLU A 2 12.41 8.99 21.96
C GLU A 2 12.76 7.61 21.35
N ASN A 3 11.99 7.10 20.38
CA ASN A 3 12.23 5.72 19.89
C ASN A 3 12.04 5.54 18.38
N GLN A 4 11.01 6.15 17.75
CA GLN A 4 10.73 5.88 16.33
C GLN A 4 11.63 6.66 15.36
N GLN A 5 11.97 7.91 15.66
CA GLN A 5 12.87 8.70 14.82
C GLN A 5 14.30 8.14 14.85
N ASP A 6 14.76 7.69 16.01
CA ASP A 6 16.09 7.06 16.16
C ASP A 6 16.16 5.69 15.45
N ILE A 7 15.08 4.90 15.52
CA ILE A 7 14.96 3.67 14.74
C ILE A 7 14.98 3.98 13.24
N LEU A 8 14.19 4.95 12.77
CA LEU A 8 14.16 5.33 11.36
C LEU A 8 15.55 5.77 10.88
N LYS A 9 16.24 6.60 11.67
CA LYS A 9 17.60 7.04 11.38
C LYS A 9 18.57 5.87 11.28
N THR A 10 18.54 4.95 12.23
CA THR A 10 19.38 3.74 12.23
C THR A 10 19.11 2.86 11.00
N VAL A 11 17.85 2.76 10.59
CA VAL A 11 17.47 2.03 9.37
C VAL A 11 18.02 2.74 8.14
N ILE A 12 17.86 4.06 8.02
CA ILE A 12 18.35 4.84 6.87
C ILE A 12 19.89 4.81 6.79
N ASP A 13 20.58 4.84 7.92
CA ASP A 13 22.05 4.80 7.96
C ASP A 13 22.59 3.47 7.39
N GLY A 14 21.81 2.39 7.46
CA GLY A 14 22.13 1.11 6.83
C GLY A 14 21.81 1.04 5.33
N LEU A 15 21.06 2.00 4.78
CA LEU A 15 20.63 2.01 3.39
C LEU A 15 21.69 2.69 2.49
N VAL A 16 22.53 1.87 1.87
CA VAL A 16 23.60 2.34 0.97
C VAL A 16 23.12 2.72 -0.44
N TYR A 17 21.90 2.33 -0.81
CA TYR A 17 21.37 2.54 -2.15
C TYR A 17 20.68 3.89 -2.29
N ILE A 18 21.09 4.66 -3.31
CA ILE A 18 20.38 5.85 -3.76
C ILE A 18 19.66 5.48 -5.05
N PRO A 19 18.33 5.38 -5.06
CA PRO A 19 17.62 4.97 -6.25
C PRO A 19 17.59 6.12 -7.28
N THR A 20 17.61 5.79 -8.56
CA THR A 20 17.68 6.79 -9.64
C THR A 20 16.31 7.28 -10.07
N LYS A 21 15.30 6.39 -10.09
CA LYS A 21 13.95 6.66 -10.60
C LYS A 21 12.85 6.42 -9.57
N ASP A 22 12.88 5.26 -8.92
CA ASP A 22 11.86 4.85 -7.96
C ASP A 22 12.24 5.29 -6.54
N MET A 23 11.28 5.43 -5.63
CA MET A 23 11.55 5.61 -4.20
C MET A 23 11.63 4.25 -3.50
N ILE A 24 12.45 4.17 -2.46
CA ILE A 24 12.52 3.00 -1.58
C ILE A 24 11.57 3.24 -0.41
N VAL A 25 10.62 2.35 -0.21
CA VAL A 25 9.65 2.40 0.89
C VAL A 25 9.71 1.13 1.71
N LYS A 26 9.48 1.23 3.02
CA LYS A 26 9.19 0.09 3.88
C LYS A 26 7.68 -0.09 3.93
N PRO A 27 7.11 -1.15 3.34
CA PRO A 27 5.68 -1.40 3.44
C PRO A 27 5.23 -1.53 4.90
N LEU A 28 4.05 -1.00 5.20
CA LEU A 28 3.34 -1.21 6.45
C LEU A 28 2.50 -2.50 6.39
N GLU A 29 1.92 -2.86 7.54
CA GLU A 29 1.02 -4.00 7.68
C GLU A 29 -0.18 -3.92 6.73
N ASP A 30 -0.71 -5.09 6.39
CA ASP A 30 -1.82 -5.20 5.46
C ASP A 30 -3.15 -4.81 6.10
N GLU A 31 -3.87 -3.93 5.40
CA GLU A 31 -5.20 -3.48 5.79
C GLU A 31 -6.28 -4.24 5.01
N TYR A 32 -7.41 -4.46 5.66
CA TYR A 32 -8.58 -5.15 5.10
C TYR A 32 -9.81 -4.27 5.23
N VAL A 33 -10.70 -4.34 4.25
CA VAL A 33 -11.99 -3.65 4.24
C VAL A 33 -13.12 -4.66 4.07
N GLU A 34 -14.22 -4.43 4.76
CA GLU A 34 -15.43 -5.22 4.57
C GLU A 34 -16.15 -4.76 3.29
N LYS A 35 -16.45 -5.71 2.41
CA LYS A 35 -17.23 -5.47 1.18
C LYS A 35 -18.42 -6.40 1.13
N GLU A 36 -19.53 -5.87 0.66
CA GLU A 36 -20.72 -6.65 0.33
C GLU A 36 -20.53 -7.26 -1.07
N ILE A 37 -20.48 -8.58 -1.11
CA ILE A 37 -20.29 -9.37 -2.33
C ILE A 37 -21.55 -10.19 -2.55
N ILE A 38 -22.14 -10.04 -3.73
CA ILE A 38 -23.29 -10.83 -4.15
C ILE A 38 -22.77 -12.14 -4.70
N LYS A 39 -23.11 -13.26 -4.05
CA LYS A 39 -22.76 -14.60 -4.49
C LYS A 39 -24.00 -15.35 -4.98
N PRO A 40 -23.91 -16.10 -6.08
CA PRO A 40 -24.97 -17.01 -6.47
C PRO A 40 -25.05 -18.17 -5.47
N VAL A 41 -26.27 -18.53 -5.06
CA VAL A 41 -26.56 -19.68 -4.20
C VAL A 41 -27.43 -20.65 -4.99
N GLU A 42 -27.00 -21.91 -5.03
CA GLU A 42 -27.77 -22.98 -5.69
C GLU A 42 -29.07 -23.22 -4.93
N THR A 43 -30.22 -23.07 -5.61
CA THR A 43 -31.53 -23.29 -4.98
C THR A 43 -31.97 -24.76 -5.01
N GLY A 44 -31.22 -25.62 -5.71
CA GLY A 44 -31.59 -27.01 -6.00
C GLY A 44 -32.82 -27.16 -6.92
N LYS A 45 -33.32 -26.07 -7.49
CA LYS A 45 -34.46 -26.05 -8.42
C LYS A 45 -33.99 -25.87 -9.85
N LYS A 46 -34.67 -26.54 -10.78
CA LYS A 46 -34.45 -26.39 -12.23
C LYS A 46 -35.64 -25.69 -12.88
N ASP A 47 -35.37 -24.89 -13.90
CA ASP A 47 -36.40 -24.26 -14.72
C ASP A 47 -37.02 -25.25 -15.72
N GLU A 48 -38.00 -24.78 -16.50
CA GLU A 48 -38.73 -25.56 -17.50
C GLU A 48 -37.84 -26.13 -18.62
N ASN A 49 -36.64 -25.56 -18.80
CA ASN A 49 -35.65 -25.95 -19.80
C ASN A 49 -34.53 -26.81 -19.19
N GLY A 50 -34.59 -27.11 -17.89
CA GLY A 50 -33.62 -27.96 -17.18
C GLY A 50 -32.37 -27.23 -16.67
N TYR A 51 -32.33 -25.90 -16.70
CA TYR A 51 -31.23 -25.09 -16.15
C TYR A 51 -31.40 -24.86 -14.65
N ASP A 52 -30.28 -24.81 -13.93
CA ASP A 52 -30.28 -24.55 -12.49
C ASP A 52 -30.66 -23.09 -12.21
N ILE A 53 -31.67 -22.91 -11.35
CA ILE A 53 -32.09 -21.60 -10.85
C ILE A 53 -31.15 -21.26 -9.68
N ASN A 54 -30.38 -20.19 -9.86
CA ASN A 54 -29.53 -19.64 -8.80
C ASN A 54 -30.20 -18.42 -8.18
N ASP A 55 -30.21 -18.34 -6.86
CA ASP A 55 -30.58 -17.13 -6.11
C ASP A 55 -29.31 -16.33 -5.78
N THR A 56 -29.44 -15.15 -5.18
CA THR A 56 -28.31 -14.31 -4.78
C THR A 56 -28.33 -14.04 -3.28
N GLU A 57 -27.19 -14.27 -2.62
CA GLU A 57 -26.96 -13.88 -1.23
C GLU A 57 -25.91 -12.77 -1.16
N THR A 58 -26.17 -11.74 -0.35
CA THR A 58 -25.20 -10.68 -0.06
C THR A 58 -24.37 -11.08 1.16
N VAL A 59 -23.10 -11.39 0.94
CA VAL A 59 -22.16 -11.78 2.00
C VAL A 59 -21.18 -10.63 2.27
N LYS A 60 -20.94 -10.33 3.54
CA LYS A 60 -19.88 -9.40 3.97
C LYS A 60 -18.56 -10.15 4.09
N GLU A 61 -17.61 -9.83 3.22
CA GLU A 61 -16.27 -10.43 3.24
C GLU A 61 -15.19 -9.39 3.55
N LYS A 62 -14.20 -9.79 4.35
CA LYS A 62 -12.98 -9.00 4.56
C LYS A 62 -12.06 -9.19 3.37
N VAL A 63 -11.93 -8.16 2.56
CA VAL A 63 -11.09 -8.14 1.37
C VAL A 63 -9.88 -7.26 1.61
N LEU A 64 -8.71 -7.72 1.18
CA LEU A 64 -7.48 -6.93 1.23
C LEU A 64 -7.65 -5.59 0.50
N THR A 65 -7.14 -4.50 1.08
CA THR A 65 -7.20 -3.18 0.44
C THR A 65 -6.45 -3.17 -0.89
N THR A 66 -6.98 -2.48 -1.91
CA THR A 66 -6.30 -2.30 -3.19
C THR A 66 -4.99 -1.50 -3.06
N PHE A 67 -4.99 -0.57 -2.11
CA PHE A 67 -3.85 0.28 -1.79
C PHE A 67 -3.11 -0.26 -0.56
N ARG A 68 -1.81 -0.03 -0.54
CA ARG A 68 -0.94 -0.31 0.59
C ARG A 68 -0.31 0.99 1.07
N LYS A 69 0.04 1.03 2.34
CA LYS A 69 0.81 2.13 2.93
C LYS A 69 2.27 1.71 3.09
N GLY A 70 3.18 2.67 3.05
CA GLY A 70 4.60 2.42 3.33
C GLY A 70 5.30 3.68 3.81
N ILE A 71 6.34 3.51 4.61
CA ILE A 71 7.20 4.60 5.09
C ILE A 71 8.27 4.86 4.04
N VAL A 72 8.46 6.12 3.64
CA VAL A 72 9.52 6.50 2.70
C VAL A 72 10.88 6.37 3.39
N LEU A 73 11.75 5.52 2.85
CA LEU A 73 13.13 5.37 3.31
C LEU A 73 14.10 6.21 2.50
N ARG A 74 13.87 6.34 1.18
CA ARG A 74 14.72 7.12 0.29
C ARG A 74 13.97 7.63 -0.93
N LEU A 75 14.20 8.91 -1.28
CA LEU A 75 13.70 9.51 -2.51
C LEU A 75 14.70 9.30 -3.68
N PRO A 76 14.21 9.22 -4.93
CA PRO A 76 15.06 9.07 -6.10
C PRO A 76 15.85 10.35 -6.41
N SER A 77 17.11 10.18 -6.80
CA SER A 77 17.99 11.30 -7.13
C SER A 77 17.63 11.99 -8.45
N GLY A 78 16.98 11.27 -9.37
CA GLY A 78 16.60 11.77 -10.69
C GLY A 78 15.19 12.34 -10.77
N TYR A 79 14.50 12.50 -9.64
CA TYR A 79 13.11 12.95 -9.60
C TYR A 79 12.98 14.27 -8.85
N GLN A 80 12.22 15.20 -9.42
CA GLN A 80 11.83 16.44 -8.77
C GLN A 80 10.31 16.51 -8.74
N TRP A 81 9.76 16.84 -7.58
CA TRP A 81 8.34 17.06 -7.42
C TRP A 81 7.94 18.36 -8.13
N GLN A 82 6.77 18.37 -8.76
CA GLN A 82 6.24 19.58 -9.41
C GLN A 82 5.83 20.65 -8.39
N ASP A 83 5.35 20.21 -7.22
CA ASP A 83 5.05 21.08 -6.08
C ASP A 83 6.07 20.80 -4.98
N GLU A 84 6.98 21.76 -4.76
CA GLU A 84 8.04 21.68 -3.75
C GLU A 84 7.51 21.70 -2.31
N ASN A 85 6.27 22.15 -2.08
CA ASN A 85 5.68 22.21 -0.73
C ASN A 85 4.68 21.07 -0.47
N ASN A 86 4.26 20.35 -1.51
CA ASN A 86 3.26 19.29 -1.43
C ASN A 86 3.79 17.95 -1.93
N HIS A 87 4.83 17.45 -1.26
CA HIS A 87 5.41 16.15 -1.55
C HIS A 87 5.77 15.36 -0.29
N PRO A 88 5.87 14.02 -0.41
CA PRO A 88 6.39 13.19 0.66
C PRO A 88 7.89 13.39 0.85
N GLU A 89 8.34 13.25 2.09
CA GLU A 89 9.75 13.26 2.49
C GLU A 89 10.13 11.92 3.14
N VAL A 90 11.42 11.73 3.40
CA VAL A 90 11.91 10.57 4.15
C VAL A 90 11.27 10.53 5.53
N GLY A 91 10.67 9.39 5.89
CA GLY A 91 9.90 9.20 7.12
C GLY A 91 8.39 9.43 6.99
N ASP A 92 7.91 10.02 5.89
CA ASP A 92 6.48 10.14 5.64
C ASP A 92 5.86 8.80 5.24
N VAL A 93 4.55 8.67 5.48
CA VAL A 93 3.77 7.51 5.06
C VAL A 93 3.10 7.82 3.73
N VAL A 94 3.35 7.01 2.72
CA VAL A 94 2.74 7.11 1.39
C VAL A 94 1.73 5.99 1.17
N ALA A 95 0.67 6.27 0.41
CA ALA A 95 -0.28 5.28 -0.09
C ALA A 95 -0.05 5.05 -1.60
N TYR A 96 -0.03 3.78 -2.01
CA TYR A 96 0.22 3.38 -3.40
C TYR A 96 -0.53 2.09 -3.76
N PRO A 97 -0.84 1.84 -5.05
CA PRO A 97 -1.43 0.58 -5.48
C PRO A 97 -0.50 -0.60 -5.22
N ARG A 98 -1.01 -1.68 -4.62
CA ARG A 98 -0.22 -2.90 -4.33
C ARG A 98 0.49 -3.48 -5.56
N LYS A 99 -0.17 -3.41 -6.73
CA LYS A 99 0.37 -3.95 -7.99
C LYS A 99 1.46 -3.08 -8.62
N ALA A 100 1.70 -1.89 -8.08
CA ALA A 100 2.64 -0.91 -8.61
C ALA A 100 3.98 -0.90 -7.85
N SER A 101 4.17 -1.83 -6.92
CA SER A 101 5.40 -2.02 -6.15
C SER A 101 6.22 -3.19 -6.67
N ILE A 102 7.54 -3.04 -6.61
CA ILE A 102 8.50 -4.12 -6.88
C ILE A 102 9.26 -4.39 -5.58
N ASP A 103 9.44 -5.64 -5.19
CA ASP A 103 10.21 -5.98 -3.99
C ASP A 103 11.69 -5.62 -4.20
N PHE A 104 12.31 -5.03 -3.17
CA PHE A 104 13.71 -4.60 -3.18
C PHE A 104 14.50 -5.35 -2.11
N ASP A 105 14.72 -6.62 -2.39
CA ASP A 105 15.33 -7.59 -1.46
C ASP A 105 16.81 -7.29 -1.13
N LEU A 106 17.41 -6.30 -1.79
CA LEU A 106 18.74 -5.79 -1.44
C LEU A 106 18.74 -4.96 -0.15
N PHE A 107 17.56 -4.57 0.35
CA PHE A 107 17.43 -3.87 1.62
C PHE A 107 16.19 -4.30 2.38
N LYS A 108 16.35 -5.32 3.25
CA LYS A 108 15.26 -5.89 4.05
C LYS A 108 14.06 -6.25 3.16
N ASP A 109 12.84 -6.06 3.65
CA ASP A 109 11.58 -6.23 2.94
C ASP A 109 11.07 -4.89 2.37
N SER A 110 11.98 -4.04 1.91
CA SER A 110 11.60 -2.77 1.27
C SER A 110 11.07 -2.99 -0.15
N GLN A 111 10.41 -1.97 -0.69
CA GLN A 111 9.82 -1.99 -2.03
C GLN A 111 10.23 -0.74 -2.80
N LEU A 112 10.38 -0.89 -4.11
CA LEU A 112 10.52 0.21 -5.06
C LEU A 112 9.14 0.65 -5.54
N ILE A 113 8.85 1.94 -5.41
CA ILE A 113 7.62 2.58 -5.88
C ILE A 113 7.99 3.71 -6.82
N ASN A 114 7.37 3.77 -7.99
CA ASN A 114 7.49 4.95 -8.83
C ASN A 114 6.77 6.14 -8.16
N PRO A 115 7.41 7.32 -8.00
CA PRO A 115 6.77 8.50 -7.41
C PRO A 115 5.40 8.86 -7.99
N TYR A 116 5.17 8.61 -9.29
CA TYR A 116 3.88 8.86 -9.95
C TYR A 116 2.74 7.93 -9.49
N ASN A 117 3.06 6.80 -8.87
CA ASN A 117 2.06 5.87 -8.34
C ASN A 117 1.67 6.19 -6.89
N VAL A 118 2.33 7.15 -6.25
CA VAL A 118 1.92 7.65 -4.93
C VAL A 118 0.63 8.46 -5.09
N VAL A 119 -0.44 8.02 -4.43
CA VAL A 119 -1.77 8.65 -4.55
C VAL A 119 -2.08 9.60 -3.39
N ALA A 120 -1.42 9.42 -2.26
CA ALA A 120 -1.55 10.27 -1.08
C ALA A 120 -0.34 10.07 -0.15
N PHE A 121 -0.10 11.04 0.73
CA PHE A 121 0.89 10.91 1.80
C PHE A 121 0.40 11.56 3.09
N VAL A 122 0.91 11.09 4.22
CA VAL A 122 0.71 11.64 5.56
C VAL A 122 2.07 11.94 6.14
N LYS A 123 2.24 13.14 6.69
CA LYS A 123 3.48 13.52 7.36
C LYS A 123 3.75 12.55 8.51
N GLY A 124 4.96 11.99 8.57
CA GLY A 124 5.28 10.90 9.51
C GLY A 124 4.97 11.27 10.96
N GLU A 125 5.26 12.52 11.34
CA GLU A 125 4.93 13.04 12.67
C GLU A 125 3.45 13.03 13.02
N LYS A 126 2.55 13.12 12.02
CA LYS A 126 1.11 13.06 12.23
C LYS A 126 0.61 11.62 12.27
N TYR A 127 1.23 10.71 11.51
CA TYR A 127 0.78 9.34 11.39
C TYR A 127 1.09 8.49 12.64
N PHE A 128 2.22 8.73 13.30
CA PHE A 128 2.67 7.93 14.45
C PHE A 128 2.44 8.60 15.81
N LYS A 129 1.71 9.73 15.86
CA LYS A 129 1.39 10.45 17.12
C LYS A 129 0.04 10.04 17.73
N ASP A 130 -0.74 9.21 17.05
CA ASP A 130 -1.95 8.56 17.57
C ASP A 130 -1.63 7.12 18.02
#